data_AF-A0A7J2J831-F1
#
_entry.id   AF-A0A7J2J831-F1
#
_cell.length_a   1.000
_cell.length_b   1.000
_cell.length_c   1.000
_cell.angle_alpha   90.00
_cell.angle_beta   90.00
_cell.angle_gamma   90.00
#
_symmetry.space_group_name_H-M   'P 1'
#
loop_
_entity.id
_entity.type
_entity.pdbx_description
1 polymer ?
#
loop_
_entity_poly.entity_id
_entity_poly.type
_entity_poly.pdbx_seq_one_letter_code
_entity_poly.pdbx_strand_id
1 'polypeptide(L)'
;PVPYTVAQEVGLLRRRLEESIQNDKRFDEAIEELAKEYLVSPKTMKLALTDAYKQIDEKIPLPTDRRITVERVKDICVVNACFGTLVNRTLARLIAHRISTGLGETVSTYVDPYRILLRSETLEPDQVVKTLRGELSTNIQNDLKEIIEQSRFFRWRLAQVARRMGVLEREAEVTSSVLDKLMHALRGTPAFEETFKEVVHKDLDLKRSLEVLDRIRSGEIEVVPLGERPEPTPVSSLAWRQRYLALEPVMPGRLRLLAIASAKARLLSEARTFACVQCKNYIRELQIYELDERPKCPSCGSTRLGMVEKPEEEVQRALELSEKGREVPIWHELQKSAELISQYGKTAAIALVGRGIGTSIAREILSKEPKFSNKFIELLLSRERNALLKRFKWM
;
A
#
# COMPACT_ATOMS: atom_id res chain seq x y z
N PRO A 1 27.13 -1.15 -6.35
CA PRO A 1 26.09 -0.57 -5.47
C PRO A 1 26.77 0.37 -4.47
N VAL A 2 26.13 1.46 -4.05
CA VAL A 2 26.69 2.33 -3.01
C VAL A 2 26.59 1.60 -1.65
N PRO A 3 27.70 1.41 -0.92
CA PRO A 3 27.70 0.75 0.38
C PRO A 3 26.93 1.55 1.44
N TYR A 4 26.39 0.85 2.43
CA TYR A 4 25.69 1.46 3.55
C TYR A 4 26.57 2.46 4.32
N THR A 5 27.85 2.16 4.54
CA THR A 5 28.77 3.07 5.25
C THR A 5 28.95 4.40 4.52
N VAL A 6 29.09 4.36 3.20
CA VAL A 6 29.20 5.57 2.36
C VAL A 6 27.90 6.38 2.41
N ALA A 7 26.75 5.71 2.36
CA ALA A 7 25.47 6.40 2.43
C ALA A 7 25.21 7.04 3.80
N GLN A 8 25.61 6.37 4.89
CA GLN A 8 25.56 6.93 6.24
C GLN A 8 26.47 8.15 6.36
N GLU A 9 27.66 8.14 5.76
CA GLU A 9 28.56 9.29 5.76
C GLU A 9 27.93 10.52 5.09
N VAL A 10 27.22 10.32 3.97
CA VAL A 10 26.44 11.40 3.34
C VAL A 10 25.33 11.90 4.26
N GLY A 11 24.67 11.00 5.00
CA GLY A 11 23.69 11.35 6.02
C GLY A 11 24.28 12.15 7.18
N LEU A 12 25.49 11.80 7.63
CA LEU A 12 26.23 12.50 8.67
C LEU A 12 26.62 13.91 8.22
N LEU A 13 27.10 14.05 6.98
CA LEU A 13 27.46 15.32 6.39
C LEU A 13 26.25 16.27 6.32
N ARG A 14 25.06 15.74 5.99
CA ARG A 14 23.78 16.49 6.09
C ARG A 14 23.46 16.89 7.53
N ARG A 15 23.65 16.00 8.50
CA ARG A 15 23.41 16.30 9.92
C ARG A 15 24.31 17.42 10.43
N ARG A 16 25.61 17.36 10.12
CA ARG A 16 26.58 18.39 10.52
C ARG A 16 26.30 19.74 9.89
N LEU A 17 25.80 19.75 8.66
CA LEU A 17 25.28 20.97 8.05
C LEU A 17 24.08 21.50 8.84
N GLU A 18 23.07 20.67 9.12
CA GLU A 18 21.89 21.05 9.92
C GLU A 18 22.30 21.62 11.30
N GLU A 19 23.18 20.93 12.02
CA GLU A 19 23.73 21.36 13.32
C GLU A 19 24.50 22.69 13.22
N SER A 20 25.28 22.90 12.15
CA SER A 20 26.03 24.14 11.95
C SER A 20 25.09 25.33 11.75
N ILE A 21 24.08 25.19 10.89
CA ILE A 21 23.11 26.25 10.62
C ILE A 21 22.24 26.54 11.85
N GLN A 22 21.87 25.51 12.62
CA GLN A 22 21.13 25.70 13.88
C GLN A 22 21.93 26.44 14.96
N ASN A 23 23.26 26.37 14.91
CA ASN A 23 24.16 27.13 15.78
C ASN A 23 24.55 28.50 15.16
N ASP A 24 23.66 29.08 14.34
CA ASP A 24 23.79 30.38 13.69
C ASP A 24 25.04 30.56 12.78
N LYS A 25 25.68 29.47 12.37
CA LYS A 25 26.78 29.53 11.40
C LYS A 25 26.24 29.81 10.00
N ARG A 26 26.91 30.70 9.26
CA ARG A 26 26.54 31.01 7.86
C ARG A 26 26.80 29.80 6.97
N PHE A 27 25.97 29.61 5.94
CA PHE A 27 26.10 28.49 5.00
C PHE A 27 27.51 28.40 4.39
N ASP A 28 28.06 29.52 3.91
CA ASP A 28 29.39 29.53 3.29
C ASP A 28 30.51 29.11 4.27
N GLU A 29 30.40 29.49 5.55
CA GLU A 29 31.37 29.10 6.59
C GLU A 29 31.29 27.60 6.91
N ALA A 30 30.06 27.06 7.02
CA ALA A 30 29.84 25.62 7.22
C ALA A 30 30.38 24.80 6.03
N ILE A 31 30.19 25.31 4.80
CA ILE A 31 30.74 24.70 3.60
C ILE A 31 32.27 24.70 3.60
N GLU A 32 32.92 25.79 3.98
CA GLU A 32 34.39 25.85 4.03
C GLU A 32 34.98 24.85 5.03
N GLU A 33 34.37 24.72 6.21
CA GLU A 33 34.79 23.76 7.23
C GLU A 33 34.65 22.32 6.74
N LEU A 34 33.46 21.96 6.24
CA LEU A 34 33.21 20.62 5.71
C LEU A 34 34.12 20.34 4.50
N ALA A 35 34.34 21.31 3.61
CA ALA A 35 35.20 21.13 2.45
C ALA A 35 36.67 20.84 2.85
N LYS A 36 37.18 21.51 3.88
CA LYS A 36 38.53 21.26 4.41
C LYS A 36 38.66 19.85 4.98
N GLU A 37 37.67 19.41 5.75
CA GLU A 37 37.70 18.08 6.37
C GLU A 37 37.65 16.95 5.35
N TYR A 38 36.77 17.06 4.35
CA TYR A 38 36.64 16.06 3.30
C TYR A 38 37.66 16.23 2.17
N LEU A 39 38.61 17.18 2.29
CA LEU A 39 39.67 17.46 1.32
C LEU A 39 39.15 17.72 -0.10
N VAL A 40 38.07 18.50 -0.22
CA VAL A 40 37.44 18.88 -1.49
C VAL A 40 37.34 20.39 -1.64
N SER A 41 37.10 20.86 -2.87
CA SER A 41 36.89 22.30 -3.08
C SER A 41 35.58 22.78 -2.42
N PRO A 42 35.54 23.99 -1.82
CA PRO A 42 34.31 24.56 -1.28
C PRO A 42 33.19 24.65 -2.32
N LYS A 43 33.53 24.90 -3.59
CA LYS A 43 32.56 24.91 -4.69
C LYS A 43 31.88 23.56 -4.90
N THR A 44 32.64 22.47 -4.85
CA THR A 44 32.10 21.10 -4.96
C THR A 44 31.20 20.78 -3.77
N MET A 45 31.65 21.10 -2.55
CA MET A 45 30.89 20.87 -1.34
C MET A 45 29.57 21.67 -1.33
N LYS A 46 29.63 22.95 -1.73
CA LYS A 46 28.45 23.81 -1.87
C LYS A 46 27.43 23.22 -2.82
N LEU A 47 27.85 22.76 -4.01
CA LEU A 47 26.96 22.14 -4.98
C LEU A 47 26.28 20.88 -4.41
N ALA A 48 27.03 20.04 -3.68
CA ALA A 48 26.50 18.82 -3.08
C ALA A 48 25.47 19.08 -1.96
N LEU A 49 25.64 20.18 -1.22
CA LEU A 49 24.84 20.52 -0.04
C LEU A 49 23.76 21.57 -0.26
N THR A 50 23.67 22.15 -1.46
CA THR A 50 22.70 23.22 -1.77
C THR A 50 21.26 22.80 -1.49
N ASP A 51 20.86 21.60 -1.91
CA ASP A 51 19.49 21.12 -1.69
C ASP A 51 19.21 20.84 -0.20
N ALA A 52 20.22 20.34 0.53
CA ALA A 52 20.09 20.16 1.97
C ALA A 52 19.91 21.50 2.69
N TYR A 53 20.69 22.51 2.32
CA TYR A 53 20.57 23.86 2.88
C TYR A 53 19.21 24.50 2.61
N LYS A 54 18.72 24.43 1.37
CA LYS A 54 17.37 24.94 1.03
C LYS A 54 16.28 24.32 1.91
N GLN A 55 16.37 23.02 2.16
CA GLN A 55 15.40 22.33 3.00
C GLN A 55 15.48 22.75 4.48
N ILE A 56 16.70 22.97 5.00
CA ILE A 56 16.92 23.52 6.34
C ILE A 56 16.32 24.94 6.44
N ASP A 57 16.55 25.78 5.43
CA ASP A 57 16.04 27.15 5.35
C ASP A 57 14.49 27.20 5.32
N GLU A 58 13.88 26.23 4.63
CA GLU A 58 12.42 25.99 4.65
C GLU A 58 11.89 25.41 5.98
N LYS A 59 12.75 25.17 6.97
CA LYS A 59 12.44 24.56 8.27
C LYS A 59 11.79 23.18 8.17
N ILE A 60 12.12 22.44 7.11
CA ILE A 60 11.65 21.08 6.90
C ILE A 60 12.70 20.13 7.46
N PRO A 61 12.32 19.12 8.26
CA PRO A 61 13.26 18.13 8.77
C PRO A 61 14.13 17.53 7.66
N LEU A 62 15.45 17.55 7.83
CA LEU A 62 16.39 17.01 6.86
C LEU A 62 16.61 15.51 7.10
N PRO A 63 16.60 14.65 6.07
CA PRO A 63 17.00 13.26 6.21
C PRO A 63 18.51 13.12 6.37
N THR A 64 18.93 12.39 7.41
CA THR A 64 20.32 12.23 7.85
C THR A 64 20.68 10.75 8.07
N ASP A 65 21.82 10.47 8.70
CA ASP A 65 22.20 9.12 9.16
C ASP A 65 21.33 8.61 10.32
N ARG A 66 20.64 9.54 11.02
CA ARG A 66 19.77 9.27 12.18
C ARG A 66 18.31 9.66 12.01
N ARG A 67 17.93 10.22 10.85
CA ARG A 67 16.55 10.61 10.56
C ARG A 67 16.13 10.16 9.18
N ILE A 68 15.06 9.38 9.11
CA ILE A 68 14.31 9.07 7.90
C ILE A 68 13.18 10.10 7.78
N THR A 69 12.97 10.62 6.58
CA THR A 69 11.79 11.44 6.28
C THR A 69 10.90 10.76 5.26
N VAL A 70 9.60 10.88 5.43
CA VAL A 70 8.60 10.29 4.51
C VAL A 70 7.65 11.38 4.06
N GLU A 71 7.62 11.67 2.77
CA GLU A 71 6.68 12.62 2.16
C GLU A 71 5.86 11.95 1.07
N ARG A 72 4.68 12.48 0.78
CA ARG A 72 3.88 12.07 -0.37
C ARG A 72 3.78 13.22 -1.36
N VAL A 73 4.06 12.94 -2.63
CA VAL A 73 3.86 13.87 -3.74
C VAL A 73 3.05 13.14 -4.80
N LYS A 74 1.80 13.58 -5.02
CA LYS A 74 0.81 12.89 -5.88
C LYS A 74 0.58 11.44 -5.43
N ASP A 75 0.90 10.47 -6.29
CA ASP A 75 0.75 9.02 -6.08
C ASP A 75 2.05 8.33 -5.65
N ILE A 76 3.06 9.09 -5.20
CA ILE A 76 4.36 8.54 -4.79
C ILE A 76 4.72 9.00 -3.39
N CYS A 77 4.93 8.04 -2.49
CA CYS A 77 5.61 8.25 -1.23
C CYS A 77 7.13 8.18 -1.43
N VAL A 78 7.85 9.23 -1.05
CA VAL A 78 9.31 9.29 -1.05
C VAL A 78 9.80 9.08 0.38
N VAL A 79 10.54 7.99 0.58
CA VAL A 79 11.23 7.67 1.83
C VAL A 79 12.70 8.04 1.67
N ASN A 80 13.14 9.12 2.29
CA ASN A 80 14.55 9.49 2.32
C ASN A 80 15.26 8.70 3.42
N ALA A 81 16.19 7.84 3.01
CA ALA A 81 16.87 6.87 3.85
C ALA A 81 18.32 6.69 3.37
N CYS A 82 19.28 7.21 4.12
CA CYS A 82 20.71 7.19 3.81
C CYS A 82 21.37 5.82 4.15
N PHE A 83 20.82 4.72 3.62
CA PHE A 83 21.29 3.35 3.94
C PHE A 83 22.00 2.63 2.79
N GLY A 84 22.16 3.27 1.63
CA GLY A 84 22.85 2.70 0.49
C GLY A 84 21.96 1.76 -0.32
N THR A 85 22.50 1.27 -1.45
CA THR A 85 21.66 0.65 -2.48
C THR A 85 21.03 -0.67 -2.03
N LEU A 86 21.78 -1.57 -1.38
CA LEU A 86 21.30 -2.91 -1.06
C LEU A 86 20.33 -2.91 0.12
N VAL A 87 20.59 -2.09 1.14
CA VAL A 87 19.67 -1.92 2.28
C VAL A 87 18.38 -1.26 1.81
N ASN A 88 18.46 -0.15 1.09
CA ASN A 88 17.25 0.50 0.55
C ASN A 88 16.46 -0.43 -0.38
N ARG A 89 17.13 -1.26 -1.19
CA ARG A 89 16.46 -2.24 -2.05
C ARG A 89 15.74 -3.31 -1.25
N THR A 90 16.35 -3.78 -0.16
CA THR A 90 15.75 -4.77 0.73
C THR A 90 14.54 -4.17 1.44
N LEU A 91 14.68 -2.99 2.03
CA LEU A 91 13.60 -2.26 2.69
C LEU A 91 12.46 -1.92 1.73
N ALA A 92 12.76 -1.42 0.54
CA ALA A 92 11.74 -1.08 -0.47
C ALA A 92 10.85 -2.28 -0.80
N ARG A 93 11.47 -3.45 -0.98
CA ARG A 93 10.77 -4.71 -1.27
C ARG A 93 9.91 -5.17 -0.11
N LEU A 94 10.44 -5.14 1.11
CA LEU A 94 9.72 -5.51 2.32
C LEU A 94 8.51 -4.58 2.56
N ILE A 95 8.74 -3.26 2.46
CA ILE A 95 7.71 -2.24 2.62
C ILE A 95 6.64 -2.41 1.54
N ALA A 96 7.03 -2.51 0.27
CA ALA A 96 6.08 -2.66 -0.83
C ALA A 96 5.27 -3.96 -0.74
N HIS A 97 5.88 -5.08 -0.33
CA HIS A 97 5.16 -6.32 -0.13
C HIS A 97 4.14 -6.23 1.00
N ARG A 98 4.50 -5.62 2.14
CA ARG A 98 3.56 -5.43 3.25
C ARG A 98 2.43 -4.49 2.90
N ILE A 99 2.73 -3.35 2.28
CA ILE A 99 1.71 -2.40 1.84
C ILE A 99 0.82 -3.02 0.77
N SER A 100 1.39 -3.71 -0.21
CA SER A 100 0.63 -4.38 -1.26
C SER A 100 -0.28 -5.47 -0.70
N THR A 101 0.20 -6.23 0.29
CA THR A 101 -0.58 -7.24 1.00
C THR A 101 -1.61 -6.64 1.95
N GLY A 102 -1.38 -5.46 2.52
CA GLY A 102 -2.32 -4.78 3.42
C GLY A 102 -3.41 -4.01 2.68
N LEU A 103 -3.06 -3.35 1.57
CA LEU A 103 -3.95 -2.49 0.78
C LEU A 103 -4.62 -3.23 -0.40
N GLY A 104 -4.11 -4.41 -0.78
CA GLY A 104 -4.59 -5.13 -1.96
C GLY A 104 -4.29 -4.41 -3.27
N GLU A 105 -3.31 -3.50 -3.27
CA GLU A 105 -2.91 -2.69 -4.42
C GLU A 105 -1.50 -3.06 -4.90
N THR A 106 -1.21 -2.79 -6.16
CA THR A 106 0.14 -2.87 -6.70
C THR A 106 0.97 -1.69 -6.19
N VAL A 107 2.10 -1.99 -5.57
CA VAL A 107 3.06 -0.96 -5.14
C VAL A 107 4.27 -1.06 -6.05
N SER A 108 4.56 0.00 -6.80
CA SER A 108 5.76 0.03 -7.63
C SER A 108 6.89 0.73 -6.89
N THR A 109 8.11 0.21 -7.00
CA THR A 109 9.26 0.70 -6.26
C THR A 109 10.36 1.20 -7.17
N TYR A 110 11.01 2.30 -6.78
CA TYR A 110 12.30 2.72 -7.32
C TYR A 110 13.23 3.00 -6.15
N VAL A 111 14.52 2.69 -6.32
CA VAL A 111 15.50 2.78 -5.25
C VAL A 111 16.77 3.43 -5.76
N ASP A 112 17.22 4.43 -5.04
CA ASP A 112 18.57 4.97 -5.12
C ASP A 112 19.30 4.75 -3.77
N PRO A 113 20.61 5.05 -3.66
CA PRO A 113 21.37 4.90 -2.42
C PRO A 113 20.85 5.66 -1.19
N TYR A 114 20.00 6.66 -1.39
CA TYR A 114 19.56 7.61 -0.38
C TYR A 114 18.03 7.68 -0.28
N ARG A 115 17.28 7.08 -1.21
CA ARG A 115 15.82 7.21 -1.30
C ARG A 115 15.15 5.95 -1.81
N ILE A 116 13.93 5.72 -1.33
CA ILE A 116 13.00 4.71 -1.83
C ILE A 116 11.73 5.45 -2.27
N LEU A 117 11.29 5.19 -3.49
CA LEU A 117 10.05 5.71 -4.04
C LEU A 117 9.04 4.58 -4.07
N LEU A 118 7.88 4.79 -3.47
CA LEU A 118 6.77 3.85 -3.39
C LEU A 118 5.56 4.48 -4.08
N ARG A 119 5.21 3.96 -5.26
CA ARG A 119 4.07 4.43 -6.04
C ARG A 119 2.84 3.57 -5.76
N SER A 120 1.78 4.19 -5.24
CA SER A 120 0.45 3.61 -5.01
C SER A 120 -0.57 4.75 -4.90
N GLU A 121 -1.80 4.50 -5.33
CA GLU A 121 -2.86 5.51 -5.37
C GLU A 121 -3.32 5.93 -3.97
N THR A 122 -3.32 5.00 -3.00
CA THR A 122 -3.87 5.24 -1.65
C THR A 122 -2.82 5.28 -0.54
N LEU A 123 -1.54 5.06 -0.87
CA LEU A 123 -0.48 4.99 0.12
C LEU A 123 -0.19 6.36 0.76
N GLU A 124 -0.36 6.43 2.08
CA GLU A 124 -0.02 7.61 2.89
C GLU A 124 1.33 7.48 3.62
N PRO A 125 2.04 8.59 3.89
CA PRO A 125 3.29 8.59 4.66
C PRO A 125 3.19 7.85 6.00
N ASP A 126 2.10 8.06 6.74
CA ASP A 126 1.89 7.43 8.05
C ASP A 126 1.84 5.90 7.97
N GLN A 127 1.35 5.34 6.87
CA GLN A 127 1.32 3.88 6.67
C GLN A 127 2.73 3.33 6.46
N VAL A 128 3.59 4.07 5.75
CA VAL A 128 5.01 3.71 5.60
C VAL A 128 5.72 3.79 6.95
N VAL A 129 5.47 4.85 7.73
CA VAL A 129 6.03 4.99 9.09
C VAL A 129 5.61 3.84 10.00
N LYS A 130 4.33 3.45 9.99
CA LYS A 130 3.83 2.29 10.74
C LYS A 130 4.50 0.99 10.31
N THR A 131 4.63 0.79 8.99
CA THR A 131 5.33 -0.37 8.42
C THR A 131 6.76 -0.46 8.96
N LEU A 132 7.52 0.64 8.88
CA LEU A 132 8.91 0.71 9.34
C LEU A 132 9.07 0.51 10.85
N ARG A 133 8.14 1.00 11.67
CA ARG A 133 8.25 0.96 13.14
C ARG A 133 7.82 -0.34 13.80
N GLY A 134 7.04 -1.21 13.14
CA GLY A 134 6.50 -2.39 13.84
C GLY A 134 6.09 -3.56 12.96
N GLU A 135 5.52 -3.32 11.78
CA GLU A 135 4.85 -4.38 11.02
C GLU A 135 5.81 -5.27 10.23
N LEU A 136 7.03 -4.80 9.99
CA LEU A 136 8.04 -5.58 9.27
C LEU A 136 8.54 -6.78 10.10
N SER A 137 8.71 -6.65 11.42
CA SER A 137 9.48 -7.61 12.24
C SER A 137 8.90 -9.02 12.39
N THR A 138 7.58 -9.17 12.37
CA THR A 138 6.91 -10.48 12.45
C THR A 138 6.97 -11.21 11.11
N ASN A 139 7.95 -12.12 10.94
CA ASN A 139 8.16 -12.97 9.75
C ASN A 139 8.95 -12.38 8.56
N ILE A 140 9.89 -11.45 8.78
CA ILE A 140 10.76 -10.89 7.70
C ILE A 140 11.36 -11.96 6.79
N GLN A 141 11.84 -13.07 7.35
CA GLN A 141 12.47 -14.12 6.55
C GLN A 141 11.50 -14.81 5.58
N ASN A 142 10.26 -15.07 6.02
CA ASN A 142 9.24 -15.68 5.17
C ASN A 142 8.75 -14.70 4.11
N ASP A 143 8.51 -13.44 4.49
CA ASP A 143 8.14 -12.38 3.55
C ASP A 143 9.22 -12.22 2.49
N LEU A 144 10.49 -12.13 2.91
CA LEU A 144 11.61 -11.98 2.00
C LEU A 144 11.73 -13.17 1.06
N LYS A 145 11.50 -14.39 1.58
CA LYS A 145 11.46 -15.60 0.76
C LYS A 145 10.39 -15.51 -0.31
N GLU A 146 9.16 -15.16 0.07
CA GLU A 146 8.06 -15.00 -0.88
C GLU A 146 8.36 -13.90 -1.92
N ILE A 147 8.86 -12.74 -1.49
CA ILE A 147 9.21 -11.63 -2.38
C ILE A 147 10.29 -12.03 -3.39
N ILE A 148 11.37 -12.66 -2.90
CA ILE A 148 12.48 -13.08 -3.73
C ILE A 148 12.00 -14.14 -4.73
N GLU A 149 11.26 -15.16 -4.30
CA GLU A 149 10.76 -16.23 -5.18
C GLU A 149 9.85 -15.69 -6.30
N GLN A 150 9.05 -14.66 -6.02
CA GLN A 150 8.16 -14.05 -7.01
C GLN A 150 8.89 -13.11 -7.98
N SER A 151 10.11 -12.69 -7.65
CA SER A 151 10.85 -11.70 -8.42
C SER A 151 11.41 -12.26 -9.74
N ARG A 152 11.49 -11.40 -10.77
CA ARG A 152 12.06 -11.79 -12.08
C ARG A 152 13.54 -12.12 -11.99
N PHE A 153 14.29 -11.39 -11.17
CA PHE A 153 15.73 -11.57 -11.05
C PHE A 153 16.09 -12.90 -10.36
N PHE A 154 15.29 -13.37 -9.39
CA PHE A 154 15.51 -14.68 -8.77
C PHE A 154 15.37 -15.81 -9.79
N ARG A 155 14.35 -15.76 -10.65
CA ARG A 155 14.17 -16.75 -11.74
C ARG A 155 15.39 -16.80 -12.64
N TRP A 156 15.90 -15.64 -13.06
CA TRP A 156 17.12 -15.54 -13.86
C TRP A 156 18.35 -16.08 -13.11
N ARG A 157 18.50 -15.76 -11.82
CA ARG A 157 19.60 -16.30 -11.00
C ARG A 157 19.49 -17.81 -10.83
N LEU A 158 18.28 -18.35 -10.69
CA LEU A 158 18.03 -19.79 -10.59
C LEU A 158 18.51 -20.52 -11.85
N ALA A 159 18.24 -19.97 -13.04
CA ALA A 159 18.77 -20.53 -14.28
C ALA A 159 20.31 -20.50 -14.33
N GLN A 160 20.94 -19.43 -13.84
CA GLN A 160 22.42 -19.34 -13.76
C GLN A 160 23.00 -20.37 -12.78
N VAL A 161 22.38 -20.57 -11.62
CA VAL A 161 22.77 -21.57 -10.62
C VAL A 161 22.55 -22.99 -11.16
N ALA A 162 21.39 -23.25 -11.76
CA ALA A 162 21.07 -24.53 -12.39
C ALA A 162 22.09 -24.92 -13.47
N ARG A 163 22.55 -23.96 -14.30
CA ARG A 163 23.64 -24.20 -15.27
C ARG A 163 24.97 -24.55 -14.60
N ARG A 164 25.36 -23.82 -13.55
CA ARG A 164 26.61 -24.09 -12.83
C ARG A 164 26.60 -25.44 -12.13
N MET A 165 25.43 -25.90 -11.70
CA MET A 165 25.23 -27.21 -11.06
C MET A 165 24.93 -28.34 -12.04
N GLY A 166 24.95 -28.09 -13.36
CA GLY A 166 24.72 -29.12 -14.39
C GLY A 166 23.26 -29.58 -14.52
N VAL A 167 22.32 -28.90 -13.87
CA VAL A 167 20.87 -29.16 -14.00
C VAL A 167 20.34 -28.66 -15.34
N LEU A 168 20.91 -27.56 -15.84
CA LEU A 168 20.57 -26.97 -17.14
C LEU A 168 21.81 -26.99 -18.04
N GLU A 169 21.65 -27.44 -19.29
CA GLU A 169 22.73 -27.42 -20.27
C GLU A 169 23.20 -25.98 -20.55
N ARG A 170 24.48 -25.84 -20.91
CA ARG A 170 25.09 -24.52 -21.14
C ARG A 170 24.44 -23.77 -22.29
N GLU A 171 24.05 -24.49 -23.33
CA GLU A 171 23.48 -23.97 -24.59
C GLU A 171 21.95 -23.86 -24.55
N ALA A 172 21.31 -24.38 -23.50
CA ALA A 172 19.85 -24.34 -23.40
C ALA A 172 19.34 -22.90 -23.36
N GLU A 173 18.38 -22.58 -24.24
CA GLU A 173 17.71 -21.28 -24.24
C GLU A 173 16.84 -21.11 -22.98
N VAL A 174 17.04 -19.98 -22.29
CA VAL A 174 16.26 -19.65 -21.08
C VAL A 174 15.07 -18.80 -21.49
N THR A 175 14.00 -19.47 -21.89
CA THR A 175 12.70 -18.85 -22.12
C THR A 175 11.91 -18.70 -20.81
N SER A 176 10.86 -17.89 -20.82
CA SER A 176 9.98 -17.70 -19.65
C SER A 176 9.36 -19.01 -19.16
N SER A 177 8.97 -19.91 -20.07
CA SER A 177 8.41 -21.21 -19.72
C SER A 177 9.43 -22.16 -19.07
N VAL A 178 10.69 -22.10 -19.50
CA VAL A 178 11.80 -22.84 -18.86
C VAL A 178 12.03 -22.32 -17.44
N LEU A 179 12.02 -20.99 -17.25
CA LEU A 179 12.14 -20.39 -15.92
C LEU A 179 11.02 -20.85 -14.98
N ASP A 180 9.77 -20.89 -15.44
CA ASP A 180 8.65 -21.36 -14.62
C ASP A 180 8.78 -22.85 -14.25
N LYS A 181 9.23 -23.69 -15.18
CA LYS A 181 9.52 -25.11 -14.90
C LYS A 181 10.65 -25.27 -13.88
N LEU A 182 11.75 -24.54 -14.02
CA LEU A 182 12.88 -24.57 -13.08
C LEU A 182 12.44 -24.15 -11.67
N MET A 183 11.64 -23.08 -11.57
CA MET A 183 11.10 -22.62 -10.29
C MET A 183 10.30 -23.71 -9.57
N HIS A 184 9.51 -24.49 -10.31
CA HIS A 184 8.70 -25.54 -9.71
C HIS A 184 9.51 -26.81 -9.42
N ALA A 185 10.37 -27.23 -10.34
CA ALA A 185 11.14 -28.47 -10.25
C ALA A 185 12.28 -28.40 -9.23
N LEU A 186 12.90 -27.22 -9.07
CA LEU A 186 14.04 -27.05 -8.18
C LEU A 186 13.66 -26.58 -6.78
N ARG A 187 12.37 -26.29 -6.51
CA ARG A 187 11.94 -25.87 -5.17
C ARG A 187 12.32 -26.94 -4.14
N GLY A 188 13.04 -26.53 -3.09
CA GLY A 188 13.54 -27.43 -2.04
C GLY A 188 14.81 -28.21 -2.41
N THR A 189 15.42 -27.93 -3.56
CA THR A 189 16.72 -28.51 -3.94
C THR A 189 17.88 -27.60 -3.51
N PRO A 190 19.12 -28.14 -3.39
CA PRO A 190 20.31 -27.34 -3.11
C PRO A 190 20.52 -26.19 -4.11
N ALA A 191 20.16 -26.37 -5.39
CA ALA A 191 20.25 -25.32 -6.39
C ALA A 191 19.36 -24.11 -6.06
N PHE A 192 18.17 -24.36 -5.51
CA PHE A 192 17.24 -23.32 -5.12
C PHE A 192 17.68 -22.61 -3.84
N GLU A 193 18.16 -23.36 -2.85
CA GLU A 193 18.72 -22.78 -1.62
C GLU A 193 19.97 -21.94 -1.91
N GLU A 194 20.85 -22.40 -2.79
CA GLU A 194 22.04 -21.65 -3.20
C GLU A 194 21.66 -20.38 -3.97
N THR A 195 20.67 -20.46 -4.86
CA THR A 195 20.13 -19.28 -5.54
C THR A 195 19.62 -18.25 -4.54
N PHE A 196 18.90 -18.71 -3.51
CA PHE A 196 18.38 -17.84 -2.46
C PHE A 196 19.51 -17.16 -1.69
N LYS A 197 20.51 -17.92 -1.23
CA LYS A 197 21.70 -17.39 -0.57
C LYS A 197 22.40 -16.34 -1.45
N GLU A 198 22.63 -16.66 -2.72
CA GLU A 198 23.33 -15.76 -3.64
C GLU A 198 22.55 -14.46 -3.86
N VAL A 199 21.24 -14.53 -4.05
CA VAL A 199 20.39 -13.33 -4.15
C VAL A 199 20.45 -12.49 -2.88
N VAL A 200 20.28 -13.13 -1.71
CA VAL A 200 20.24 -12.42 -0.43
C VAL A 200 21.57 -11.73 -0.13
N HIS A 201 22.69 -12.32 -0.55
CA HIS A 201 24.02 -11.77 -0.30
C HIS A 201 24.52 -10.79 -1.36
N LYS A 202 24.20 -11.01 -2.65
CA LYS A 202 24.73 -10.18 -3.75
C LYS A 202 23.79 -9.05 -4.14
N ASP A 203 22.49 -9.28 -4.08
CA ASP A 203 21.48 -8.36 -4.61
C ASP A 203 20.71 -7.61 -3.51
N LEU A 204 20.83 -8.07 -2.25
CA LEU A 204 20.17 -7.53 -1.06
C LEU A 204 21.16 -7.44 0.13
N ASP A 205 20.73 -6.85 1.23
CA ASP A 205 21.49 -6.83 2.49
C ASP A 205 20.53 -6.99 3.67
N LEU A 206 20.09 -8.23 3.89
CA LEU A 206 19.12 -8.55 4.94
C LEU A 206 19.68 -8.24 6.34
N LYS A 207 20.95 -8.58 6.58
CA LYS A 207 21.57 -8.41 7.89
C LYS A 207 21.54 -6.94 8.31
N ARG A 208 22.03 -6.03 7.46
CA ARG A 208 22.01 -4.58 7.78
C ARG A 208 20.60 -4.02 7.78
N SER A 209 19.70 -4.54 6.95
CA SER A 209 18.30 -4.11 6.96
C SER A 209 17.63 -4.43 8.30
N LEU A 210 17.90 -5.60 8.90
CA LEU A 210 17.43 -5.94 10.24
C LEU A 210 18.02 -5.00 11.30
N GLU A 211 19.34 -4.75 11.24
CA GLU A 211 20.00 -3.79 12.14
C GLU A 211 19.37 -2.38 12.04
N VAL A 212 19.07 -1.90 10.82
CA VAL A 212 18.38 -0.62 10.60
C VAL A 212 16.97 -0.62 11.20
N LEU A 213 16.19 -1.69 10.99
CA LEU A 213 14.85 -1.81 11.57
C LEU A 213 14.90 -1.86 13.10
N ASP A 214 15.89 -2.54 13.69
CA ASP A 214 16.11 -2.57 15.13
C ASP A 214 16.42 -1.18 15.68
N ARG A 215 17.28 -0.40 14.99
CA ARG A 215 17.61 1.00 15.33
C ARG A 215 16.42 1.95 15.20
N ILE A 216 15.52 1.70 14.25
CA ILE A 216 14.24 2.44 14.14
C ILE A 216 13.36 2.13 15.36
N ARG A 217 13.26 0.86 15.78
CA ARG A 217 12.46 0.46 16.94
C ARG A 217 13.01 0.97 18.26
N SER A 218 14.33 0.99 18.43
CA SER A 218 14.98 1.53 19.64
C SER A 218 14.89 3.05 19.74
N GLY A 219 14.49 3.73 18.65
CA GLY A 219 14.44 5.19 18.56
C GLY A 219 15.79 5.84 18.23
N GLU A 220 16.83 5.06 17.94
CA GLU A 220 18.11 5.60 17.47
C GLU A 220 18.02 6.24 16.08
N ILE A 221 17.13 5.73 15.24
CA ILE A 221 16.77 6.33 13.96
C ILE A 221 15.34 6.85 14.06
N GLU A 222 15.20 8.17 14.00
CA GLU A 222 13.90 8.83 13.96
C GLU A 222 13.24 8.63 12.58
N VAL A 223 11.92 8.45 12.55
CA VAL A 223 11.14 8.40 11.29
C VAL A 223 10.09 9.48 11.33
N VAL A 224 10.21 10.49 10.46
CA VAL A 224 9.37 11.70 10.47
C VAL A 224 8.46 11.73 9.24
N PRO A 225 7.12 11.70 9.41
CA PRO A 225 6.20 11.96 8.32
C PRO A 225 6.15 13.47 8.02
N LEU A 226 6.37 13.84 6.77
CA LEU A 226 6.24 15.21 6.26
C LEU A 226 4.87 15.47 5.62
N GLY A 227 4.00 14.46 5.57
CA GLY A 227 2.65 14.54 5.00
C GLY A 227 2.63 14.60 3.47
N GLU A 228 1.47 14.96 2.94
CA GLU A 228 1.29 15.26 1.51
C GLU A 228 1.83 16.65 1.20
N ARG A 229 2.60 16.75 0.11
CA ARG A 229 3.22 17.98 -0.35
C ARG A 229 2.90 18.24 -1.82
N PRO A 230 2.68 19.51 -2.21
CA PRO A 230 2.44 19.86 -3.61
C PRO A 230 3.67 19.63 -4.49
N GLU A 231 4.85 19.84 -3.92
CA GLU A 231 6.15 19.65 -4.57
C GLU A 231 7.08 18.82 -3.65
N PRO A 232 8.00 18.02 -4.25
CA PRO A 232 8.97 17.26 -3.46
C PRO A 232 9.89 18.21 -2.69
N THR A 233 10.32 17.79 -1.51
CA THR A 233 11.38 18.51 -0.78
C THR A 233 12.63 18.71 -1.66
N PRO A 234 13.44 19.75 -1.40
CA PRO A 234 14.64 20.03 -2.19
C PRO A 234 15.54 18.80 -2.35
N VAL A 235 15.76 18.04 -1.28
CA VAL A 235 16.57 16.81 -1.36
C VAL A 235 15.87 15.72 -2.16
N SER A 236 14.54 15.63 -2.22
CA SER A 236 13.82 14.65 -3.04
C SER A 236 13.68 15.04 -4.52
N SER A 237 13.94 16.30 -4.87
CA SER A 237 13.67 16.87 -6.20
C SER A 237 14.34 16.10 -7.35
N LEU A 238 15.59 15.64 -7.17
CA LEU A 238 16.30 14.85 -8.18
C LEU A 238 15.61 13.51 -8.45
N ALA A 239 15.28 12.77 -7.38
CA ALA A 239 14.62 11.48 -7.52
C ALA A 239 13.21 11.62 -8.08
N TRP A 240 12.51 12.71 -7.74
CA TRP A 240 11.24 13.05 -8.35
C TRP A 240 11.35 13.25 -9.86
N ARG A 241 12.40 13.92 -10.37
CA ARG A 241 12.64 14.07 -11.82
C ARG A 241 12.93 12.72 -12.50
N GLN A 242 13.60 11.82 -11.79
CA GLN A 242 13.98 10.50 -12.28
C GLN A 242 12.92 9.41 -12.07
N ARG A 243 11.75 9.74 -11.52
CA ARG A 243 10.67 8.79 -11.16
C ARG A 243 10.21 7.86 -12.29
N TYR A 244 10.44 8.22 -13.55
CA TYR A 244 10.04 7.45 -14.72
C TYR A 244 11.08 6.41 -15.20
N LEU A 245 12.28 6.38 -14.60
CA LEU A 245 13.41 5.64 -15.20
C LEU A 245 13.46 4.14 -14.90
N ALA A 246 12.78 3.61 -13.87
CA ALA A 246 12.57 2.16 -13.68
C ALA A 246 11.74 1.86 -12.41
N LEU A 247 10.42 1.82 -12.50
CA LEU A 247 9.58 1.35 -11.39
C LEU A 247 9.44 -0.18 -11.46
N GLU A 248 9.97 -0.92 -10.48
CA GLU A 248 9.78 -2.38 -10.34
C GLU A 248 8.43 -2.62 -9.63
N PRO A 249 7.42 -3.21 -10.30
CA PRO A 249 6.12 -3.47 -9.68
C PRO A 249 6.21 -4.63 -8.68
N VAL A 250 5.76 -4.40 -7.45
CA VAL A 250 5.47 -5.43 -6.46
C VAL A 250 3.95 -5.63 -6.44
N MET A 251 3.49 -6.74 -6.99
CA MET A 251 2.07 -7.09 -7.11
C MET A 251 1.67 -7.97 -5.93
N PRO A 252 0.45 -7.84 -5.36
CA PRO A 252 -0.12 -8.90 -4.54
C PRO A 252 -0.24 -10.17 -5.38
N GLY A 253 -0.31 -11.35 -4.74
CA GLY A 253 -0.54 -12.60 -5.46
C GLY A 253 -1.69 -12.47 -6.46
N ARG A 254 -1.47 -12.79 -7.75
CA ARG A 254 -2.41 -12.52 -8.87
C ARG A 254 -3.86 -12.95 -8.58
N LEU A 255 -4.05 -14.06 -7.90
CA LEU A 255 -5.37 -14.58 -7.52
C LEU A 255 -6.13 -13.60 -6.61
N ARG A 256 -5.44 -12.91 -5.72
CA ARG A 256 -6.03 -11.93 -4.80
C ARG A 256 -6.50 -10.69 -5.53
N LEU A 257 -5.69 -10.14 -6.43
CA LEU A 257 -6.07 -9.00 -7.27
C LEU A 257 -7.30 -9.32 -8.12
N LEU A 258 -7.31 -10.50 -8.76
CA LEU A 258 -8.45 -10.96 -9.54
C LEU A 258 -9.70 -11.14 -8.68
N ALA A 259 -9.56 -11.64 -7.44
CA ALA A 259 -10.68 -11.78 -6.51
C ALA A 259 -11.27 -10.41 -6.11
N ILE A 260 -10.43 -9.43 -5.77
CA ILE A 260 -10.89 -8.07 -5.42
C ILE A 260 -11.56 -7.39 -6.62
N ALA A 261 -10.92 -7.44 -7.80
CA ALA A 261 -11.46 -6.84 -9.02
C ALA A 261 -12.80 -7.47 -9.43
N SER A 262 -12.89 -8.81 -9.36
CA SER A 262 -14.12 -9.55 -9.64
C SER A 262 -15.23 -9.20 -8.63
N ALA A 263 -14.90 -9.12 -7.35
CA ALA A 263 -15.84 -8.71 -6.32
C ALA A 263 -16.33 -7.27 -6.53
N LYS A 264 -15.43 -6.34 -6.86
CA LYS A 264 -15.78 -4.93 -7.14
C LYS A 264 -16.78 -4.83 -8.29
N ALA A 265 -16.50 -5.51 -9.41
CA ALA A 265 -17.40 -5.53 -10.56
C ALA A 265 -18.77 -6.11 -10.19
N ARG A 266 -18.81 -7.27 -9.51
CA ARG A 266 -20.05 -7.90 -9.05
C ARG A 266 -20.89 -6.97 -8.15
N LEU A 267 -20.29 -6.42 -7.10
CA LEU A 267 -21.01 -5.63 -6.10
C LEU A 267 -21.61 -4.35 -6.69
N LEU A 268 -20.91 -3.72 -7.64
CA LEU A 268 -21.37 -2.49 -8.29
C LEU A 268 -22.44 -2.74 -9.35
N SER A 269 -22.38 -3.87 -10.05
CA SER A 269 -23.34 -4.22 -11.12
C SER A 269 -24.65 -4.83 -10.61
N GLU A 270 -24.72 -5.20 -9.33
CA GLU A 270 -25.92 -5.78 -8.74
C GLU A 270 -27.09 -4.77 -8.74
N ALA A 271 -28.30 -5.22 -9.05
CA ALA A 271 -29.52 -4.42 -8.99
C ALA A 271 -30.27 -4.66 -7.67
N ARG A 272 -30.78 -3.58 -7.08
CA ARG A 272 -31.62 -3.62 -5.88
C ARG A 272 -32.74 -2.60 -6.00
N THR A 273 -33.89 -2.91 -5.42
CA THR A 273 -35.01 -1.96 -5.36
C THR A 273 -34.84 -1.06 -4.15
N PHE A 274 -34.80 0.24 -4.42
CA PHE A 274 -34.73 1.29 -3.43
C PHE A 274 -36.11 1.88 -3.20
N ALA A 275 -36.45 2.15 -1.94
CA ALA A 275 -37.68 2.82 -1.58
C ALA A 275 -37.47 3.85 -0.47
N CYS A 276 -38.19 4.97 -0.54
CA CYS A 276 -38.12 5.98 0.52
C CYS A 276 -38.99 5.60 1.70
N VAL A 277 -38.40 5.36 2.87
CA VAL A 277 -39.16 5.03 4.09
C VAL A 277 -39.78 6.25 4.77
N GLN A 278 -39.45 7.47 4.31
CA GLN A 278 -40.01 8.72 4.83
C GLN A 278 -41.30 9.11 4.12
N CYS A 279 -41.26 9.29 2.79
CA CYS A 279 -42.42 9.74 2.02
C CYS A 279 -43.20 8.62 1.36
N LYS A 280 -42.65 7.40 1.27
CA LYS A 280 -43.24 6.21 0.62
C LYS A 280 -43.63 6.37 -0.86
N ASN A 281 -43.36 7.54 -1.46
CA ASN A 281 -43.73 7.89 -2.84
C ASN A 281 -42.59 7.72 -3.85
N TYR A 282 -41.53 6.99 -3.49
CA TYR A 282 -40.41 6.71 -4.38
C TYR A 282 -40.02 5.25 -4.26
N ILE A 283 -40.03 4.55 -5.40
CA ILE A 283 -39.58 3.19 -5.59
C ILE A 283 -38.84 3.15 -6.91
N ARG A 284 -37.65 2.55 -6.93
CA ARG A 284 -36.91 2.32 -8.16
C ARG A 284 -35.89 1.21 -8.00
N GLU A 285 -35.83 0.30 -8.97
CA GLU A 285 -34.74 -0.64 -9.15
C GLU A 285 -33.56 0.08 -9.81
N LEU A 286 -32.40 0.02 -9.16
CA LEU A 286 -31.18 0.65 -9.63
C LEU A 286 -30.02 -0.31 -9.48
N GLN A 287 -29.07 -0.23 -10.40
CA GLN A 287 -27.75 -0.83 -10.19
C GLN A 287 -26.98 0.01 -9.19
N ILE A 288 -26.17 -0.66 -8.36
CA ILE A 288 -25.46 0.02 -7.26
C ILE A 288 -24.52 1.10 -7.77
N TYR A 289 -23.89 0.95 -8.94
CA TYR A 289 -23.03 1.99 -9.49
C TYR A 289 -23.79 3.28 -9.84
N GLU A 290 -25.08 3.22 -10.15
CA GLU A 290 -25.93 4.38 -10.50
C GLU A 290 -26.31 5.21 -9.26
N LEU A 291 -26.15 4.66 -8.06
CA LEU A 291 -26.46 5.34 -6.81
C LEU A 291 -25.45 6.46 -6.52
N ASP A 292 -25.93 7.64 -6.13
CA ASP A 292 -25.06 8.73 -5.67
C ASP A 292 -24.30 8.34 -4.39
N GLU A 293 -23.13 8.94 -4.13
CA GLU A 293 -22.34 8.70 -2.90
C GLU A 293 -23.15 8.94 -1.62
N ARG A 294 -24.04 9.93 -1.64
CA ARG A 294 -25.02 10.21 -0.60
C ARG A 294 -26.43 10.25 -1.21
N PRO A 295 -27.09 9.11 -1.34
CA PRO A 295 -28.35 9.02 -2.07
C PRO A 295 -29.46 9.75 -1.31
N LYS A 296 -30.28 10.49 -2.06
CA LYS A 296 -31.45 11.21 -1.55
C LYS A 296 -32.68 10.84 -2.37
N CYS A 297 -33.83 10.81 -1.71
CA CYS A 297 -35.10 10.62 -2.39
C CYS A 297 -35.37 11.79 -3.34
N PRO A 298 -35.63 11.55 -4.64
CA PRO A 298 -35.95 12.63 -5.58
C PRO A 298 -37.30 13.28 -5.30
N SER A 299 -38.23 12.58 -4.65
CA SER A 299 -39.58 13.10 -4.35
C SER A 299 -39.63 14.00 -3.12
N CYS A 300 -38.79 13.77 -2.09
CA CYS A 300 -38.86 14.51 -0.81
C CYS A 300 -37.51 14.99 -0.25
N GLY A 301 -36.39 14.68 -0.91
CA GLY A 301 -35.04 15.05 -0.46
C GLY A 301 -34.50 14.26 0.74
N SER A 302 -35.27 13.33 1.32
CA SER A 302 -34.85 12.52 2.47
C SER A 302 -33.67 11.60 2.15
N THR A 303 -32.73 11.45 3.08
CA THR A 303 -31.63 10.47 3.02
C THR A 303 -32.05 9.07 3.46
N ARG A 304 -33.30 8.88 3.89
CA ARG A 304 -33.84 7.59 4.36
C ARG A 304 -34.33 6.74 3.19
N LEU A 305 -33.41 6.33 2.33
CA LEU A 305 -33.65 5.36 1.26
C LEU A 305 -33.26 3.97 1.73
N GLY A 306 -34.24 3.06 1.82
CA GLY A 306 -34.01 1.65 2.08
C GLY A 306 -33.79 0.89 0.79
N MET A 307 -33.11 -0.25 0.87
CA MET A 307 -32.93 -1.21 -0.23
C MET A 307 -33.38 -2.61 0.18
N VAL A 308 -33.79 -3.40 -0.81
CA VAL A 308 -34.18 -4.81 -0.65
C VAL A 308 -33.96 -5.59 -1.96
N GLU A 309 -33.78 -6.90 -1.86
CA GLU A 309 -33.68 -7.83 -3.00
C GLU A 309 -35.07 -8.39 -3.37
N LYS A 310 -35.96 -7.50 -3.83
CA LYS A 310 -37.34 -7.82 -4.26
C LYS A 310 -37.75 -6.93 -5.42
N PRO A 311 -38.59 -7.41 -6.36
CA PRO A 311 -39.09 -6.57 -7.45
C PRO A 311 -39.89 -5.36 -6.96
N GLU A 312 -39.95 -4.31 -7.78
CA GLU A 312 -40.67 -3.06 -7.46
C GLU A 312 -42.12 -3.29 -7.04
N GLU A 313 -42.83 -4.22 -7.70
CA GLU A 313 -44.23 -4.53 -7.39
C GLU A 313 -44.43 -5.08 -5.97
N GLU A 314 -43.51 -5.93 -5.50
CA GLU A 314 -43.57 -6.48 -4.13
C GLU A 314 -43.27 -5.39 -3.09
N VAL A 315 -42.32 -4.50 -3.41
CA VAL A 315 -41.97 -3.37 -2.56
C VAL A 315 -43.13 -2.38 -2.47
N GLN A 316 -43.79 -2.09 -3.59
CA GLN A 316 -44.95 -1.21 -3.63
C GLN A 316 -46.09 -1.74 -2.75
N ARG A 317 -46.43 -3.04 -2.87
CA ARG A 317 -47.41 -3.69 -2.00
C ARG A 317 -47.02 -3.59 -0.53
N ALA A 318 -45.74 -3.75 -0.21
CA ALA A 318 -45.26 -3.62 1.17
C ALA A 318 -45.41 -2.19 1.73
N LEU A 319 -45.20 -1.16 0.90
CA LEU A 319 -45.43 0.24 1.28
C LEU A 319 -46.92 0.51 1.55
N GLU A 320 -47.81 0.08 0.66
CA GLU A 320 -49.26 0.24 0.82
C GLU A 320 -49.80 -0.48 2.08
N LEU A 321 -49.29 -1.67 2.38
CA LEU A 321 -49.65 -2.41 3.59
C LEU A 321 -49.13 -1.72 4.85
N SER A 322 -47.94 -1.13 4.79
CA SER A 322 -47.36 -0.33 5.89
C SER A 322 -48.18 0.93 6.18
N GLU A 323 -48.72 1.60 5.15
CA GLU A 323 -49.63 2.74 5.34
C GLU A 323 -50.94 2.35 6.02
N LYS A 324 -51.41 1.12 5.77
CA LYS A 324 -52.56 0.52 6.47
C LYS A 324 -52.21 -0.01 7.87
N GLY A 325 -51.02 0.29 8.39
CA GLY A 325 -50.57 -0.08 9.73
C GLY A 325 -50.20 -1.56 9.90
N ARG A 326 -50.01 -2.32 8.80
CA ARG A 326 -49.60 -3.72 8.86
C ARG A 326 -48.09 -3.84 8.84
N GLU A 327 -47.53 -4.61 9.77
CA GLU A 327 -46.11 -4.95 9.75
C GLU A 327 -45.82 -6.04 8.74
N VAL A 328 -44.96 -5.74 7.76
CA VAL A 328 -44.55 -6.65 6.70
C VAL A 328 -43.02 -6.81 6.76
N PRO A 329 -42.47 -8.03 6.58
CA PRO A 329 -41.02 -8.25 6.67
C PRO A 329 -40.19 -7.34 5.74
N ILE A 330 -40.68 -7.12 4.51
CA ILE A 330 -40.04 -6.23 3.50
C ILE A 330 -39.94 -4.79 4.04
N TRP A 331 -40.98 -4.30 4.73
CA TRP A 331 -40.97 -2.96 5.31
C TRP A 331 -39.92 -2.83 6.43
N HIS A 332 -39.80 -3.84 7.30
CA HIS A 332 -38.76 -3.84 8.35
C HIS A 332 -37.35 -3.89 7.77
N GLU A 333 -37.15 -4.65 6.69
CA GLU A 333 -35.86 -4.70 5.98
C GLU A 333 -35.50 -3.34 5.38
N LEU A 334 -36.44 -2.68 4.70
CA LEU A 334 -36.29 -1.33 4.16
C LEU A 334 -35.95 -0.31 5.25
N GLN A 335 -36.60 -0.36 6.41
CA GLN A 335 -36.29 0.55 7.52
C GLN A 335 -34.87 0.37 8.05
N LYS A 336 -34.43 -0.89 8.22
CA LYS A 336 -33.08 -1.20 8.72
C LYS A 336 -32.00 -0.85 7.70
N SER A 337 -32.22 -1.11 6.41
CA SER A 337 -31.26 -0.74 5.37
C SER A 337 -31.20 0.78 5.18
N ALA A 338 -32.33 1.49 5.31
CA ALA A 338 -32.37 2.95 5.24
C ALA A 338 -31.56 3.63 6.34
N GLU A 339 -31.51 3.04 7.55
CA GLU A 339 -30.69 3.54 8.65
C GLU A 339 -29.20 3.52 8.26
N LEU A 340 -28.72 2.39 7.72
CA LEU A 340 -27.32 2.23 7.31
C LEU A 340 -26.97 3.13 6.12
N ILE A 341 -27.84 3.20 5.11
CA ILE A 341 -27.64 4.04 3.92
C ILE A 341 -27.62 5.52 4.31
N SER A 342 -28.48 5.96 5.22
CA SER A 342 -28.47 7.35 5.69
C SER A 342 -27.18 7.70 6.43
N GLN A 343 -26.53 6.75 7.10
CA GLN A 343 -25.30 6.97 7.87
C GLN A 343 -24.03 6.87 7.01
N TYR A 344 -23.94 5.86 6.14
CA TYR A 344 -22.71 5.53 5.40
C TYR A 344 -22.83 5.72 3.87
N GLY A 345 -23.98 6.17 3.37
CA GLY A 345 -24.21 6.46 1.96
C GLY A 345 -24.15 5.22 1.07
N LYS A 346 -23.64 5.39 -0.15
CA LYS A 346 -23.48 4.33 -1.16
C LYS A 346 -22.70 3.11 -0.65
N THR A 347 -21.72 3.33 0.22
CA THR A 347 -20.89 2.24 0.77
C THR A 347 -21.73 1.25 1.60
N ALA A 348 -22.79 1.71 2.29
CA ALA A 348 -23.73 0.82 2.97
C ALA A 348 -24.54 -0.03 1.98
N ALA A 349 -24.98 0.56 0.87
CA ALA A 349 -25.69 -0.20 -0.17
C ALA A 349 -24.79 -1.30 -0.74
N ILE A 350 -23.52 -0.99 -1.03
CA ILE A 350 -22.52 -1.97 -1.47
C ILE A 350 -22.33 -3.10 -0.44
N ALA A 351 -22.30 -2.79 0.86
CA ALA A 351 -22.14 -3.79 1.91
C ALA A 351 -23.33 -4.77 1.95
N LEU A 352 -24.55 -4.26 1.81
CA LEU A 352 -25.79 -5.03 1.90
C LEU A 352 -26.04 -5.93 0.67
N VAL A 353 -25.35 -5.68 -0.45
CA VAL A 353 -25.32 -6.58 -1.62
C VAL A 353 -24.52 -7.87 -1.33
N GLY A 354 -23.68 -7.87 -0.30
CA GLY A 354 -22.87 -9.02 0.06
C GLY A 354 -23.71 -10.27 0.32
N ARG A 355 -23.28 -11.40 -0.22
CA ARG A 355 -24.00 -12.69 -0.09
C ARG A 355 -24.05 -13.15 1.36
N GLY A 356 -25.26 -13.26 1.91
CA GLY A 356 -25.46 -13.66 3.31
C GLY A 356 -25.05 -12.58 4.32
N ILE A 357 -24.93 -11.32 3.87
CA ILE A 357 -24.62 -10.17 4.73
C ILE A 357 -25.93 -9.48 5.12
N GLY A 358 -26.35 -9.70 6.35
CA GLY A 358 -27.45 -8.94 6.95
C GLY A 358 -27.00 -7.55 7.43
N THR A 359 -27.97 -6.73 7.83
CA THR A 359 -27.74 -5.36 8.32
C THR A 359 -26.81 -5.28 9.53
N SER A 360 -26.82 -6.27 10.42
CA SER A 360 -25.89 -6.35 11.56
C SER A 360 -24.44 -6.54 11.12
N ILE A 361 -24.18 -7.45 10.19
CA ILE A 361 -22.84 -7.73 9.67
C ILE A 361 -22.35 -6.55 8.83
N ALA A 362 -23.22 -5.96 8.01
CA ALA A 362 -22.90 -4.75 7.25
C ALA A 362 -22.45 -3.61 8.17
N ARG A 363 -23.16 -3.38 9.29
CA ARG A 363 -22.79 -2.38 10.30
C ARG A 363 -21.40 -2.62 10.88
N GLU A 364 -21.04 -3.86 11.21
CA GLU A 364 -19.70 -4.21 11.71
C GLU A 364 -18.59 -3.96 10.67
N ILE A 365 -18.86 -4.18 9.38
CA ILE A 365 -17.89 -3.91 8.32
C ILE A 365 -17.70 -2.40 8.19
N LEU A 366 -18.80 -1.65 8.10
CA LEU A 366 -18.81 -0.19 7.91
C LEU A 366 -18.21 0.56 9.12
N SER A 367 -18.36 0.04 10.34
CA SER A 367 -17.71 0.62 11.51
C SER A 367 -16.19 0.50 11.48
N LYS A 368 -15.65 -0.54 10.82
CA LYS A 368 -14.21 -0.75 10.68
C LYS A 368 -13.63 0.00 9.49
N GLU A 369 -14.37 0.06 8.39
CA GLU A 369 -13.94 0.67 7.14
C GLU A 369 -15.16 1.34 6.46
N PRO A 370 -15.38 2.64 6.68
CA PRO A 370 -16.57 3.34 6.18
C PRO A 370 -16.46 3.75 4.71
N LYS A 371 -15.26 3.70 4.12
CA LYS A 371 -15.01 4.05 2.72
C LYS A 371 -15.00 2.79 1.86
N PHE A 372 -15.44 2.90 0.61
CA PHE A 372 -15.34 1.82 -0.38
C PHE A 372 -13.89 1.63 -0.84
N SER A 373 -13.10 0.92 -0.04
CA SER A 373 -11.70 0.57 -0.29
C SER A 373 -11.50 -0.92 -0.55
N ASN A 374 -10.32 -1.34 -1.03
CA ASN A 374 -10.00 -2.76 -1.17
C ASN A 374 -10.11 -3.51 0.17
N LYS A 375 -9.71 -2.86 1.27
CA LYS A 375 -9.87 -3.40 2.62
C LYS A 375 -11.34 -3.63 3.00
N PHE A 376 -12.24 -2.73 2.60
CA PHE A 376 -13.67 -2.95 2.73
C PHE A 376 -14.13 -4.20 1.95
N ILE A 377 -13.70 -4.35 0.70
CA ILE A 377 -14.03 -5.51 -0.15
C ILE A 377 -13.51 -6.80 0.49
N GLU A 378 -12.31 -6.80 1.06
CA GLU A 378 -11.75 -7.96 1.74
C GLU A 378 -12.51 -8.34 3.01
N LEU A 379 -12.86 -7.35 3.83
CA LEU A 379 -13.72 -7.56 4.99
C LEU A 379 -15.04 -8.18 4.57
N LEU A 380 -15.65 -7.68 3.50
CA LEU A 380 -16.90 -8.22 2.95
C LEU A 380 -16.74 -9.67 2.47
N LEU A 381 -15.74 -9.96 1.62
CA LEU A 381 -15.46 -11.31 1.12
C LEU A 381 -15.18 -12.31 2.24
N SER A 382 -14.47 -11.88 3.29
CA SER A 382 -14.22 -12.72 4.47
C SER A 382 -15.51 -13.11 5.18
N ARG A 383 -16.47 -12.17 5.26
CA ARG A 383 -17.78 -12.39 5.89
C ARG A 383 -18.70 -13.23 5.01
N GLU A 384 -18.70 -13.02 3.68
CA GLU A 384 -19.42 -13.88 2.74
C GLU A 384 -18.93 -15.33 2.86
N ARG A 385 -17.61 -15.55 2.93
CA ARG A 385 -17.04 -16.89 3.13
C ARG A 385 -17.52 -17.53 4.44
N ASN A 386 -17.53 -16.78 5.53
CA ASN A 386 -18.01 -17.27 6.82
C ASN A 386 -19.51 -17.56 6.82
N ALA A 387 -20.32 -16.76 6.12
CA ALA A 387 -21.75 -16.98 5.96
C ALA A 387 -22.03 -18.25 5.15
N LEU A 388 -21.26 -18.49 4.07
CA LEU A 388 -21.33 -19.73 3.29
C LEU A 388 -20.95 -20.96 4.14
N LEU A 389 -19.84 -20.90 4.88
CA LEU A 389 -19.41 -22.01 5.75
C LEU A 389 -20.44 -22.35 6.84
N LYS A 390 -21.15 -21.35 7.39
CA LYS A 390 -22.24 -21.57 8.34
C LYS A 390 -23.44 -22.28 7.70
N ARG A 391 -23.75 -22.00 6.44
CA ARG A 391 -24.80 -22.71 5.68
C ARG A 391 -24.43 -24.17 5.41
N PHE A 392 -23.15 -24.45 5.15
CA PHE A 392 -22.67 -25.82 4.91
C PHE A 392 -22.55 -26.70 6.16
N LYS A 393 -22.44 -26.13 7.37
CA LYS A 393 -22.41 -26.92 8.62
C LYS A 393 -23.77 -27.49 9.06
N TRP A 394 -24.84 -27.15 8.35
CA TRP A 394 -26.23 -27.55 8.64
C TRP A 394 -26.90 -28.32 7.49
N MET A 395 -26.10 -28.73 6.49
CA MET A 395 -26.38 -29.85 5.59
C MET A 395 -25.45 -30.99 5.97
#